data_AF-A0A1Z3UCP6-F1
#
_entry.id   AF-A0A1Z3UCP6-F1
#
_cell.length_a   1.000
_cell.length_b   1.000
_cell.length_c   1.000
_cell.angle_alpha   90.00
_cell.angle_beta   90.00
_cell.angle_gamma   90.00
#
_symmetry.space_group_name_H-M   'P 1'
#
loop_
_entity.id
_entity.type
_entity.pdbx_description
1 polymer ?
#
loop_
_entity_poly.entity_id
_entity_poly.type
_entity_poly.pdbx_seq_one_letter_code
_entity_poly.pdbx_strand_id
1 'polypeptide(L)'
;MALTTTGCQVSEAKLLGKTAADTTVYEVACGTAPGYIVETKTPPEASNCIILAHSAEVARAADPTASPAQCTLAANTDVQKFLRQYAKDAGVACTVDQAKLRGQSSDGAVVYEVGCSDGPGYWIKQQAATWTKTPCIQVVAERGVCDFTTATENAAFVKTLLAGSEAASCNVTEARLMGQNGNGVFYEAKCDGADGVIARLNAENVVQQIYPCATAQQIGGGCKLTTAPAAAAAPAGGRL
;
A
#
# COMPACT_ATOMS: atom_id res chain seq x y z
N MET A 1 15.30 -13.47 -21.47
CA MET A 1 15.56 -13.37 -20.01
C MET A 1 16.16 -14.69 -19.57
N ALA A 2 17.42 -14.71 -19.15
CA ALA A 2 18.04 -15.89 -18.57
C ALA A 2 17.66 -15.94 -17.08
N LEU A 3 17.09 -17.04 -16.60
CA LEU A 3 16.99 -17.30 -15.16
C LEU A 3 18.29 -18.02 -14.74
N THR A 4 19.26 -17.33 -14.14
CA THR A 4 19.31 -16.77 -12.77
C THR A 4 19.26 -17.86 -11.71
N THR A 5 20.37 -17.99 -10.97
CA THR A 5 20.39 -18.59 -9.64
C THR A 5 19.31 -17.91 -8.79
N THR A 6 18.15 -18.55 -8.63
CA THR A 6 17.01 -18.01 -7.85
C THR A 6 17.31 -17.90 -6.35
N GLY A 7 18.52 -18.30 -5.92
CA GLY A 7 18.87 -18.47 -4.50
C GLY A 7 18.02 -19.53 -3.79
N CYS A 8 17.14 -20.22 -4.53
CA CYS A 8 16.19 -21.18 -4.00
C CYS A 8 16.92 -22.39 -3.42
N GLN A 9 16.91 -22.52 -2.11
CA GLN A 9 17.27 -23.75 -1.42
C GLN A 9 16.06 -24.69 -1.49
N VAL A 10 16.06 -25.56 -2.50
CA VAL A 10 14.93 -26.47 -2.76
C VAL A 10 14.75 -27.38 -1.55
N SER A 11 13.62 -27.21 -0.85
CA SER A 11 13.25 -28.00 0.33
C SER A 11 12.29 -29.14 -0.01
N GLU A 12 11.50 -28.96 -1.06
CA GLU A 12 10.54 -29.94 -1.57
C GLU A 12 10.35 -29.74 -3.07
N ALA A 13 10.09 -30.81 -3.82
CA ALA A 13 9.76 -30.73 -5.23
C ALA A 13 8.70 -31.77 -5.61
N LYS A 14 7.82 -31.40 -6.55
CA LYS A 14 6.76 -32.26 -7.09
C LYS A 14 6.82 -32.23 -8.61
N LEU A 15 6.89 -33.40 -9.24
CA LEU A 15 6.73 -33.52 -10.68
C LEU A 15 5.27 -33.23 -11.06
N LEU A 16 5.06 -32.22 -11.90
CA LEU A 16 3.73 -31.87 -12.43
C LEU A 16 3.44 -32.59 -13.76
N GLY A 17 4.49 -32.98 -14.49
CA GLY A 17 4.37 -33.75 -15.72
C GLY A 17 5.34 -33.26 -16.79
N LYS A 18 4.97 -33.46 -18.05
CA LYS A 18 5.71 -33.00 -19.22
C LYS A 18 4.84 -32.12 -20.11
N THR A 19 5.46 -31.16 -20.79
CA THR A 19 4.80 -30.34 -21.81
C THR A 19 4.70 -31.11 -23.14
N ALA A 20 3.99 -30.53 -24.11
CA ALA A 20 3.95 -31.05 -25.48
C ALA A 20 5.33 -31.02 -26.17
N ALA A 21 6.28 -30.21 -25.69
CA ALA A 21 7.65 -30.16 -26.16
C ALA A 21 8.58 -31.17 -25.45
N ASP A 22 8.02 -32.13 -24.71
CA ASP A 22 8.73 -33.14 -23.90
C ASP A 22 9.64 -32.55 -22.79
N THR A 23 9.45 -31.28 -22.44
CA THR A 23 10.12 -30.62 -21.31
C THR A 23 9.39 -30.98 -20.01
N THR A 24 10.14 -31.11 -18.92
CA THR A 24 9.57 -31.54 -17.63
C THR A 24 9.17 -30.32 -16.81
N VAL A 25 8.04 -30.40 -16.13
CA VAL A 25 7.52 -29.33 -15.26
C VAL A 25 7.54 -29.80 -13.81
N TYR A 26 8.19 -29.03 -12.96
CA TYR A 26 8.24 -29.26 -11.51
C TYR A 26 7.59 -28.09 -10.78
N GLU A 27 6.97 -28.38 -9.65
CA GLU A 27 6.75 -27.40 -8.60
C GLU A 27 7.87 -27.56 -7.57
N VAL A 28 8.49 -26.46 -7.14
CA VAL A 28 9.55 -26.47 -6.12
C VAL A 28 9.21 -25.52 -4.99
N ALA A 29 9.49 -25.91 -3.75
CA ALA A 29 9.44 -25.05 -2.57
C ALA A 29 10.86 -24.60 -2.19
N CYS A 30 11.02 -23.32 -1.84
CA CYS A 30 12.32 -22.68 -1.68
C CYS A 30 12.69 -22.35 -0.22
N GLY A 31 12.37 -23.23 0.73
CA GLY A 31 12.65 -23.03 2.15
C GLY A 31 11.96 -21.77 2.71
N THR A 32 12.72 -20.69 2.89
CA THR A 32 12.21 -19.40 3.38
C THR A 32 11.71 -18.46 2.29
N ALA A 33 12.01 -18.73 1.02
CA ALA A 33 11.56 -17.96 -0.13
C ALA A 33 10.34 -18.60 -0.81
N PRO A 34 9.55 -17.85 -1.60
CA PRO A 34 8.45 -18.44 -2.34
C PRO A 34 8.94 -19.46 -3.35
N GLY A 35 8.13 -20.50 -3.54
CA GLY A 35 8.38 -21.50 -4.57
C GLY A 35 8.08 -21.04 -5.99
N TYR A 36 8.33 -21.97 -6.91
CA TYR A 36 8.17 -21.77 -8.34
C TYR A 36 7.56 -23.00 -9.00
N ILE A 37 6.83 -22.80 -10.09
CA ILE A 37 6.67 -23.81 -11.15
C ILE A 37 7.81 -23.60 -12.15
N VAL A 38 8.61 -24.63 -12.39
CA VAL A 38 9.80 -24.60 -13.25
C VAL A 38 9.61 -25.55 -14.42
N GLU A 39 9.79 -25.03 -15.64
CA GLU A 39 9.89 -25.83 -16.86
C GLU A 39 11.37 -26.01 -17.25
N THR A 40 11.80 -27.26 -17.41
CA THR A 40 13.20 -27.62 -17.68
C THR A 40 13.62 -27.44 -19.15
N LYS A 41 13.13 -26.40 -19.83
CA LYS A 41 13.57 -26.05 -21.18
C LYS A 41 14.87 -25.25 -21.15
N THR A 42 15.42 -24.90 -22.32
CA THR A 42 16.65 -24.10 -22.43
C THR A 42 16.34 -22.78 -23.14
N PRO A 43 16.47 -21.61 -22.47
CA PRO A 43 16.76 -21.45 -21.04
C PRO A 43 15.58 -21.91 -20.14
N PRO A 44 15.83 -22.33 -18.88
CA PRO A 44 14.75 -22.69 -17.97
C PRO A 44 13.79 -21.53 -17.76
N GLU A 45 12.50 -21.82 -17.64
CA GLU A 45 11.49 -20.85 -17.24
C GLU A 45 10.96 -21.18 -15.85
N ALA A 46 10.78 -20.15 -15.03
CA ALA A 46 10.27 -20.27 -13.68
C ALA A 46 9.18 -19.24 -13.42
N SER A 47 8.03 -19.72 -12.95
CA SER A 47 6.86 -18.93 -12.61
C SER A 47 6.71 -18.90 -11.09
N ASN A 48 6.81 -17.72 -10.48
CA ASN A 48 6.74 -17.56 -9.02
C ASN A 48 5.33 -17.88 -8.49
N CYS A 49 5.24 -18.66 -7.42
CA CYS A 49 3.96 -19.11 -6.87
C CYS A 49 3.05 -17.97 -6.38
N ILE A 50 3.60 -16.86 -5.89
CA ILE A 50 2.82 -15.68 -5.48
C ILE A 50 2.17 -15.02 -6.70
N ILE A 51 2.93 -14.88 -7.79
CA ILE A 51 2.44 -14.29 -9.04
C ILE A 51 1.36 -15.19 -9.64
N LEU A 52 1.58 -16.51 -9.64
CA LEU A 52 0.58 -17.48 -10.12
C LEU A 52 -0.71 -17.42 -9.30
N ALA A 53 -0.61 -17.37 -7.96
CA ALA A 53 -1.78 -17.23 -7.08
C ALA A 53 -2.59 -15.97 -7.41
N HIS A 54 -1.93 -14.82 -7.56
CA HIS A 54 -2.59 -13.58 -7.93
C HIS A 54 -3.19 -13.63 -9.34
N SER A 55 -2.46 -14.17 -10.32
CA SER A 55 -2.98 -14.34 -11.69
C SER A 55 -4.23 -15.20 -11.71
N ALA A 56 -4.31 -16.18 -10.79
CA ALA A 56 -5.46 -17.05 -10.66
C ALA A 56 -6.67 -16.35 -10.04
N GLU A 57 -6.45 -15.48 -9.05
CA GLU A 57 -7.50 -14.60 -8.50
C GLU A 57 -8.06 -13.67 -9.58
N VAL A 58 -7.19 -13.01 -10.34
CA VAL A 58 -7.58 -12.10 -11.42
C VAL A 58 -8.35 -12.84 -12.52
N ALA A 59 -7.85 -14.00 -12.96
CA ALA A 59 -8.53 -14.80 -13.99
C ALA A 59 -9.93 -15.24 -13.54
N ARG A 60 -10.08 -15.67 -12.28
CA ARG A 60 -11.38 -16.09 -11.74
C ARG A 60 -12.35 -14.95 -11.48
N ALA A 61 -11.85 -13.76 -11.16
CA ALA A 61 -12.67 -12.57 -11.06
C ALA A 61 -13.26 -12.17 -12.42
N ALA A 62 -12.53 -12.42 -13.52
CA ALA A 62 -13.00 -12.18 -14.89
C ALA A 62 -13.90 -13.31 -15.42
N ASP A 63 -13.56 -14.57 -15.12
CA ASP A 63 -14.29 -15.77 -15.50
C ASP A 63 -14.24 -16.80 -14.36
N PRO A 64 -15.35 -17.01 -13.62
CA PRO A 64 -15.41 -17.95 -12.50
C PRO A 64 -15.08 -19.41 -12.87
N THR A 65 -15.11 -19.78 -14.15
CA THR A 65 -14.78 -21.13 -14.65
C THR A 65 -13.32 -21.28 -15.04
N ALA A 66 -12.53 -20.20 -15.01
CA ALA A 66 -11.11 -20.23 -15.35
C ALA A 66 -10.32 -21.20 -14.44
N SER A 67 -9.49 -22.03 -15.07
CA SER A 67 -8.59 -22.98 -14.40
C SER A 67 -7.11 -22.67 -14.72
N PRO A 68 -6.58 -21.56 -14.18
CA PRO A 68 -5.20 -21.14 -14.41
C PRO A 68 -4.21 -22.05 -13.66
N ALA A 69 -2.95 -22.05 -14.09
CA ALA A 69 -1.89 -22.78 -13.40
C ALA A 69 -1.67 -22.26 -11.97
N GLN A 70 -1.50 -23.19 -11.02
CA GLN A 70 -1.31 -22.86 -9.60
C GLN A 70 -0.29 -23.79 -8.96
N CYS A 71 0.39 -23.26 -7.94
CA CYS A 71 1.19 -24.05 -7.03
C CYS A 71 0.28 -24.84 -6.07
N THR A 72 0.70 -26.06 -5.72
CA THR A 72 -0.06 -27.06 -4.97
C THR A 72 0.68 -27.62 -3.76
N LEU A 73 2.00 -27.42 -3.66
CA LEU A 73 2.78 -27.77 -2.47
C LEU A 73 2.32 -26.91 -1.30
N ALA A 74 2.13 -27.52 -0.13
CA ALA A 74 1.65 -26.82 1.06
C ALA A 74 2.55 -25.64 1.45
N ALA A 75 3.87 -25.78 1.26
CA ALA A 75 4.85 -24.72 1.49
C ALA A 75 4.66 -23.50 0.56
N ASN A 76 4.02 -23.69 -0.59
CA ASN A 76 3.81 -22.65 -1.61
C ASN A 76 2.40 -22.06 -1.61
N THR A 77 1.43 -22.72 -0.96
CA THR A 77 0.04 -22.23 -0.90
C THR A 77 -0.18 -21.19 0.20
N ASP A 78 0.66 -21.17 1.25
CA ASP A 78 0.66 -20.10 2.26
C ASP A 78 1.40 -18.85 1.75
N VAL A 79 0.78 -18.16 0.78
CA VAL A 79 1.32 -16.92 0.19
C VAL A 79 1.46 -15.82 1.25
N GLN A 80 0.54 -15.77 2.21
CA GLN A 80 0.49 -14.74 3.24
C GLN A 80 1.75 -14.75 4.14
N LYS A 81 2.31 -15.92 4.43
CA LYS A 81 3.60 -16.03 5.15
C LYS A 81 4.71 -15.25 4.45
N PHE A 82 4.85 -15.39 3.12
CA PHE A 82 5.89 -14.69 2.37
C PHE A 82 5.64 -13.20 2.27
N LEU A 83 4.38 -12.79 2.05
CA LEU A 83 4.03 -11.37 1.97
C LEU A 83 4.29 -10.62 3.30
N ARG A 84 4.02 -11.27 4.44
CA ARG A 84 4.40 -10.73 5.75
C ARG A 84 5.91 -10.59 5.92
N GLN A 85 6.70 -11.51 5.37
CA GLN A 85 8.17 -11.38 5.38
C GLN A 85 8.62 -10.21 4.50
N TYR A 86 8.03 -10.03 3.32
CA TYR A 86 8.34 -8.90 2.45
C TYR A 86 8.05 -7.54 3.10
N ALA A 87 6.97 -7.45 3.88
CA ALA A 87 6.69 -6.25 4.65
C ALA A 87 7.81 -5.95 5.66
N LYS A 88 8.31 -6.96 6.37
CA LYS A 88 9.46 -6.82 7.27
C LYS A 88 10.73 -6.41 6.54
N ASP A 89 11.02 -7.03 5.40
CA ASP A 89 12.19 -6.71 4.57
C ASP A 89 12.13 -5.28 4.02
N ALA A 90 10.92 -4.76 3.75
CA ALA A 90 10.66 -3.38 3.36
C ALA A 90 10.66 -2.39 4.55
N GLY A 91 10.90 -2.86 5.77
CA GLY A 91 10.95 -2.03 6.98
C GLY A 91 9.58 -1.52 7.44
N VAL A 92 8.49 -2.22 7.11
CA VAL A 92 7.16 -1.94 7.67
C VAL A 92 7.19 -2.27 9.16
N ALA A 93 6.92 -1.27 10.00
CA ALA A 93 7.06 -1.38 11.46
C ALA A 93 5.78 -1.86 12.18
N CYS A 94 4.66 -1.90 11.47
CA CYS A 94 3.35 -2.25 12.00
C CYS A 94 3.16 -3.77 12.09
N THR A 95 2.09 -4.20 12.78
CA THR A 95 1.66 -5.59 12.82
C THR A 95 0.85 -5.93 11.57
N VAL A 96 1.49 -6.56 10.57
CA VAL A 96 0.84 -6.92 9.30
C VAL A 96 -0.13 -8.10 9.47
N ASP A 97 -1.40 -7.84 9.23
CA ASP A 97 -2.50 -8.81 9.29
C ASP A 97 -3.07 -9.15 7.89
N GLN A 98 -2.92 -8.25 6.92
CA GLN A 98 -3.35 -8.43 5.54
C GLN A 98 -2.22 -8.08 4.58
N ALA A 99 -2.07 -8.86 3.51
CA ALA A 99 -1.17 -8.49 2.42
C ALA A 99 -1.63 -9.09 1.08
N LYS A 100 -1.32 -8.41 -0.02
CA LYS A 100 -1.58 -8.93 -1.37
C LYS A 100 -0.62 -8.38 -2.41
N LEU A 101 -0.48 -9.12 -3.51
CA LEU A 101 0.12 -8.58 -4.72
C LEU A 101 -0.85 -7.58 -5.37
N ARG A 102 -0.36 -6.39 -5.71
CA ARG A 102 -1.12 -5.37 -6.46
C ARG A 102 -0.89 -5.46 -7.96
N GLY A 103 0.31 -5.86 -8.35
CA GLY A 103 0.72 -5.95 -9.74
C GLY A 103 2.16 -5.48 -9.94
N GLN A 104 2.44 -4.97 -11.13
CA GLN A 104 3.76 -4.49 -11.51
C GLN A 104 3.68 -3.02 -11.93
N SER A 105 4.64 -2.20 -11.50
CA SER A 105 4.77 -0.82 -11.96
C SER A 105 5.40 -0.76 -13.35
N SER A 106 5.32 0.40 -14.01
CA SER A 106 5.83 0.62 -15.37
C SER A 106 7.35 0.40 -15.53
N ASP A 107 8.11 0.52 -14.44
CA ASP A 107 9.54 0.24 -14.37
C ASP A 107 9.87 -1.22 -14.01
N GLY A 108 8.86 -2.11 -14.05
CA GLY A 108 9.02 -3.55 -13.85
C GLY A 108 9.12 -3.99 -12.39
N ALA A 109 9.01 -3.09 -11.42
CA ALA A 109 9.03 -3.46 -10.01
C ALA A 109 7.68 -4.07 -9.59
N VAL A 110 7.73 -5.02 -8.65
CA VAL A 110 6.54 -5.69 -8.15
C VAL A 110 6.00 -4.91 -6.96
N VAL A 111 4.71 -4.59 -6.97
CA VAL A 111 4.05 -3.80 -5.92
C VAL A 111 3.13 -4.70 -5.12
N TYR A 112 3.25 -4.64 -3.80
CA TYR A 112 2.39 -5.31 -2.85
C TYR A 112 1.72 -4.27 -1.97
N GLU A 113 0.53 -4.59 -1.48
CA GLU A 113 -0.15 -3.82 -0.45
C GLU A 113 -0.13 -4.61 0.84
N VAL A 114 0.12 -3.90 1.94
CA VAL A 114 0.10 -4.45 3.29
C VAL A 114 -0.88 -3.62 4.13
N GLY A 115 -1.79 -4.31 4.81
CA GLY A 115 -2.62 -3.78 5.89
C GLY A 115 -1.95 -4.02 7.24
N CYS A 116 -2.30 -3.19 8.22
CA CYS A 116 -1.76 -3.26 9.56
C CYS A 116 -2.91 -3.29 10.57
N SER A 117 -2.84 -4.16 11.58
CA SER A 117 -3.87 -4.20 12.63
C SER A 117 -3.79 -3.03 13.61
N ASP A 118 -2.66 -2.31 13.62
CA ASP A 118 -2.30 -1.25 14.57
C ASP A 118 -2.08 0.12 13.89
N GLY A 119 -2.52 0.30 12.63
CA GLY A 119 -2.39 1.59 11.94
C GLY A 119 -2.69 1.52 10.44
N PRO A 120 -2.41 2.60 9.68
CA PRO A 120 -2.55 2.57 8.24
C PRO A 120 -1.50 1.66 7.59
N GLY A 121 -1.89 1.08 6.47
CA GLY A 121 -1.06 0.22 5.64
C GLY A 121 -0.09 0.97 4.71
N TYR A 122 0.57 0.19 3.87
CA TYR A 122 1.58 0.65 2.92
C TYR A 122 1.42 -0.05 1.57
N TRP A 123 1.86 0.61 0.52
CA TRP A 123 2.39 -0.10 -0.64
C TRP A 123 3.88 -0.35 -0.43
N ILE A 124 4.32 -1.59 -0.63
CA ILE A 124 5.74 -1.93 -0.69
C ILE A 124 6.09 -2.32 -2.12
N LYS A 125 7.24 -1.85 -2.60
CA LYS A 125 7.70 -2.05 -3.98
C LYS A 125 9.04 -2.76 -3.96
N GLN A 126 9.13 -3.87 -4.70
CA GLN A 126 10.34 -4.65 -4.87
C GLN A 126 10.95 -4.40 -6.25
N GLN A 127 12.16 -3.87 -6.29
CA GLN A 127 12.96 -3.75 -7.51
C GLN A 127 14.30 -4.44 -7.29
N ALA A 128 14.49 -5.60 -7.94
CA ALA A 128 15.58 -6.51 -7.65
C ALA A 128 15.65 -6.83 -6.13
N ALA A 129 16.79 -6.59 -5.48
CA ALA A 129 16.96 -6.80 -4.03
C ALA A 129 16.57 -5.57 -3.18
N THR A 130 16.08 -4.49 -3.79
CA THR A 130 15.74 -3.24 -3.09
C THR A 130 14.25 -3.19 -2.79
N TRP A 131 13.93 -2.76 -1.57
CA TRP A 131 12.57 -2.50 -1.12
C TRP A 131 12.36 -1.01 -0.86
N THR A 132 11.22 -0.50 -1.28
CA THR A 132 10.70 0.79 -0.82
C THR A 132 9.30 0.63 -0.26
N LYS A 133 8.89 1.53 0.63
CA LYS A 133 7.54 1.60 1.18
C LYS A 133 6.96 2.99 1.00
N THR A 134 5.68 3.05 0.67
CA THR A 134 4.89 4.27 0.51
C THR A 134 3.66 4.14 1.40
N PRO A 135 3.45 5.04 2.39
CA PRO A 135 2.26 5.01 3.23
C PRO A 135 0.97 5.10 2.41
N CYS A 136 -0.07 4.36 2.80
CA CYS A 136 -1.32 4.34 2.04
C CYS A 136 -1.98 5.71 1.89
N ILE A 137 -1.85 6.61 2.87
CA ILE A 137 -2.33 8.00 2.75
C ILE A 137 -1.66 8.78 1.60
N GLN A 138 -0.41 8.46 1.26
CA GLN A 138 0.27 9.03 0.11
C GLN A 138 -0.19 8.36 -1.18
N VAL A 139 -0.30 7.02 -1.19
CA VAL A 139 -0.80 6.25 -2.34
C VAL A 139 -2.15 6.79 -2.81
N VAL A 140 -3.11 7.00 -1.90
CA VAL A 140 -4.43 7.52 -2.26
C VAL A 140 -4.40 8.97 -2.76
N ALA A 141 -3.50 9.81 -2.21
CA ALA A 141 -3.32 11.18 -2.69
C ALA A 141 -2.75 11.22 -4.12
N GLU A 142 -1.95 10.22 -4.49
CA GLU A 142 -1.41 9.99 -5.82
C GLU A 142 -2.36 9.21 -6.75
N ARG A 143 -3.64 9.07 -6.35
CA ARG A 143 -4.71 8.34 -7.08
C ARG A 143 -4.50 6.83 -7.17
N GLY A 144 -3.63 6.27 -6.35
CA GLY A 144 -3.57 4.83 -6.10
C GLY A 144 -4.71 4.35 -5.22
N VAL A 145 -4.74 3.04 -4.96
CA VAL A 145 -5.79 2.38 -4.18
C VAL A 145 -5.16 1.55 -3.07
N CYS A 146 -5.59 1.78 -1.84
CA CYS A 146 -5.34 0.87 -0.73
C CYS A 146 -6.68 0.28 -0.27
N ASP A 147 -6.83 -1.03 -0.42
CA ASP A 147 -8.00 -1.81 -0.01
C ASP A 147 -7.92 -2.24 1.48
N PHE A 148 -6.72 -2.27 2.06
CA PHE A 148 -6.46 -2.64 3.45
C PHE A 148 -6.14 -1.42 4.34
N THR A 149 -6.50 -0.22 3.90
CA THR A 149 -6.38 0.99 4.73
C THR A 149 -7.62 1.84 4.58
N THR A 150 -8.27 2.11 5.69
CA THR A 150 -9.48 2.89 5.80
C THR A 150 -9.19 4.37 5.97
N ALA A 151 -10.19 5.21 5.68
CA ALA A 151 -10.12 6.64 5.97
C ALA A 151 -9.93 6.91 7.47
N THR A 152 -10.52 6.09 8.34
CA THR A 152 -10.40 6.19 9.80
C THR A 152 -8.98 5.90 10.28
N GLU A 153 -8.31 4.88 9.72
CA GLU A 153 -6.89 4.62 10.06
C GLU A 153 -5.98 5.76 9.61
N ASN A 154 -6.24 6.35 8.44
CA ASN A 154 -5.53 7.55 7.98
C ASN A 154 -5.79 8.76 8.90
N ALA A 155 -7.02 8.95 9.36
CA ALA A 155 -7.38 10.00 10.31
C ALA A 155 -6.68 9.80 11.67
N ALA A 156 -6.69 8.57 12.19
CA ALA A 156 -5.99 8.20 13.42
C ALA A 156 -4.48 8.41 13.30
N PHE A 157 -3.87 8.06 12.17
CA PHE A 157 -2.46 8.35 11.89
C PHE A 157 -2.17 9.85 11.93
N VAL A 158 -2.94 10.67 11.21
CA VAL A 158 -2.72 12.13 11.24
C VAL A 158 -2.97 12.69 12.64
N LYS A 159 -3.89 12.14 13.42
CA LYS A 159 -4.07 12.51 14.83
C LYS A 159 -2.80 12.28 15.65
N THR A 160 -2.06 11.19 15.44
CA THR A 160 -0.79 10.97 16.17
C THR A 160 0.28 12.00 15.77
N LEU A 161 0.31 12.41 14.50
CA LEU A 161 1.22 13.46 14.02
C LEU A 161 0.97 14.82 14.67
N LEU A 162 -0.30 15.14 15.00
CA LEU A 162 -0.66 16.40 15.65
C LEU A 162 -0.33 16.45 17.15
N ALA A 163 0.08 15.33 17.75
CA ALA A 163 0.41 15.27 19.17
C ALA A 163 1.54 16.27 19.50
N GLY A 164 1.37 17.04 20.59
CA GLY A 164 2.34 18.05 21.01
C GLY A 164 2.31 19.36 20.21
N SER A 165 1.42 19.50 19.21
CA SER A 165 1.21 20.74 18.46
C SER A 165 0.04 21.57 19.00
N GLU A 166 -0.15 22.78 18.48
CA GLU A 166 -1.32 23.64 18.75
C GLU A 166 -2.65 22.97 18.31
N ALA A 167 -2.61 22.03 17.38
CA ALA A 167 -3.77 21.26 16.92
C ALA A 167 -3.95 19.92 17.66
N ALA A 168 -3.23 19.67 18.76
CA ALA A 168 -3.31 18.42 19.50
C ALA A 168 -4.73 18.09 20.00
N SER A 169 -5.60 19.09 20.21
CA SER A 169 -6.99 18.91 20.63
C SER A 169 -7.94 18.49 19.49
N CYS A 170 -7.54 18.63 18.22
CA CYS A 170 -8.36 18.27 17.07
C CYS A 170 -8.72 16.78 17.09
N ASN A 171 -9.99 16.43 17.27
CA ASN A 171 -10.47 15.05 17.09
C ASN A 171 -10.58 14.75 15.59
N VAL A 172 -9.55 14.18 15.00
CA VAL A 172 -9.45 14.00 13.54
C VAL A 172 -10.43 12.91 13.10
N THR A 173 -11.41 13.28 12.27
CA THR A 173 -12.44 12.36 11.73
C THR A 173 -12.12 11.93 10.31
N GLU A 174 -11.45 12.78 9.54
CA GLU A 174 -10.95 12.49 8.19
C GLU A 174 -9.62 13.21 8.01
N ALA A 175 -8.74 12.63 7.20
CA ALA A 175 -7.49 13.29 6.83
C ALA A 175 -7.08 12.96 5.40
N ARG A 176 -6.33 13.88 4.78
CA ARG A 176 -5.69 13.64 3.49
C ARG A 176 -4.31 14.24 3.43
N LEU A 177 -3.43 13.62 2.66
CA LEU A 177 -2.20 14.26 2.24
C LEU A 177 -2.52 15.30 1.15
N MET A 178 -2.06 16.53 1.35
CA MET A 178 -2.21 17.61 0.38
C MET A 178 -1.04 17.67 -0.61
N GLY A 179 0.14 17.26 -0.16
CA GLY A 179 1.35 17.23 -0.96
C GLY A 179 2.61 17.36 -0.11
N GLN A 180 3.74 17.25 -0.77
CA GLN A 180 5.07 17.36 -0.17
C GLN A 180 5.99 18.17 -1.08
N ASN A 181 6.86 18.98 -0.49
CA ASN A 181 7.89 19.74 -1.20
C ASN A 181 9.10 20.00 -0.27
N GLY A 182 10.07 20.79 -0.72
CA GLY A 182 11.27 21.11 0.07
C GLY A 182 10.98 21.80 1.41
N ASN A 183 9.78 22.36 1.61
CA ASN A 183 9.37 22.95 2.87
C ASN A 183 8.73 21.92 3.82
N GLY A 184 8.37 20.72 3.35
CA GLY A 184 7.79 19.68 4.19
C GLY A 184 6.57 19.00 3.59
N VAL A 185 5.87 18.25 4.45
CA VAL A 185 4.69 17.46 4.12
C VAL A 185 3.46 18.14 4.70
N PHE A 186 2.40 18.25 3.90
CA PHE A 186 1.18 18.97 4.29
C PHE A 186 0.01 17.99 4.39
N TYR A 187 -0.60 17.92 5.57
CA TYR A 187 -1.83 17.15 5.80
C TYR A 187 -2.99 18.09 6.09
N GLU A 188 -4.14 17.82 5.49
CA GLU A 188 -5.40 18.39 5.97
C GLU A 188 -6.03 17.40 6.97
N ALA A 189 -6.44 17.91 8.13
CA ALA A 189 -7.17 17.17 9.14
C ALA A 189 -8.53 17.84 9.39
N LYS A 190 -9.61 17.08 9.23
CA LYS A 190 -10.97 17.50 9.59
C LYS A 190 -11.20 17.21 11.07
N CYS A 191 -11.46 18.25 11.85
CA CYS A 191 -11.72 18.13 13.28
C CYS A 191 -13.22 17.95 13.54
N ASP A 192 -13.59 17.05 14.45
CA ASP A 192 -14.97 16.92 14.92
C ASP A 192 -15.40 18.18 15.69
N GLY A 193 -16.53 18.77 15.32
CA GLY A 193 -17.11 19.95 15.98
C GLY A 193 -16.27 21.23 15.96
N ALA A 194 -15.18 21.29 15.19
CA ALA A 194 -14.28 22.45 15.10
C ALA A 194 -13.84 22.72 13.65
N ASP A 195 -13.24 23.89 13.41
CA ASP A 195 -12.59 24.15 12.13
C ASP A 195 -11.45 23.15 11.91
N GLY A 196 -11.29 22.68 10.68
CA GLY A 196 -10.17 21.82 10.33
C GLY A 196 -8.85 22.58 10.28
N VAL A 197 -7.77 21.83 10.10
CA VAL A 197 -6.42 22.40 10.03
C VAL A 197 -5.63 21.83 8.86
N ILE A 198 -4.70 22.61 8.35
CA ILE A 198 -3.58 22.15 7.54
C ILE A 198 -2.35 22.12 8.45
N ALA A 199 -1.74 20.95 8.62
CA ALA A 199 -0.50 20.77 9.34
C ALA A 199 0.66 20.63 8.36
N ARG A 200 1.71 21.43 8.54
CA ARG A 200 2.99 21.31 7.85
C ARG A 200 3.98 20.60 8.77
N LEU A 201 4.54 19.50 8.30
CA LEU A 201 5.52 18.68 9.02
C LEU A 201 6.87 18.69 8.31
N ASN A 202 7.96 18.52 9.06
CA ASN A 202 9.27 18.26 8.49
C ASN A 202 9.44 16.77 8.09
N ALA A 203 10.62 16.39 7.61
CA ALA A 203 10.91 15.01 7.19
C ALA A 203 10.87 14.00 8.36
N GLU A 204 11.05 14.47 9.59
CA GLU A 204 10.98 13.68 10.82
C GLU A 204 9.55 13.59 11.39
N ASN A 205 8.54 14.01 10.62
CA ASN A 205 7.13 14.03 11.02
C ASN A 205 6.81 14.93 12.22
N VAL A 206 7.63 15.94 12.48
CA VAL A 206 7.40 16.94 13.53
C VAL A 206 6.63 18.12 12.93
N VAL A 207 5.49 18.45 13.54
CA VAL A 207 4.68 19.62 13.17
C VAL A 207 5.51 20.90 13.32
N GLN A 208 5.64 21.63 12.22
CA GLN A 208 6.32 22.92 12.14
C GLN A 208 5.34 24.09 12.19
N GLN A 209 4.15 23.91 11.61
CA GLN A 209 3.14 24.95 11.54
C GLN A 209 1.74 24.38 11.35
N ILE A 210 0.77 25.01 12.01
CA ILE A 210 -0.66 24.74 11.86
C ILE A 210 -1.31 25.95 11.18
N TYR A 211 -2.14 25.70 10.17
CA TYR A 211 -2.94 26.73 9.51
C TYR A 211 -4.43 26.38 9.66
N PRO A 212 -5.26 27.24 10.26
CA PRO A 212 -6.71 27.04 10.32
C PRO A 212 -7.32 27.02 8.92
N CYS A 213 -8.19 26.04 8.65
CA CYS A 213 -8.83 25.87 7.34
C CYS A 213 -9.58 27.13 6.89
N ALA A 214 -10.21 27.86 7.81
CA ALA A 214 -10.91 29.12 7.53
C ALA A 214 -10.05 30.17 6.82
N THR A 215 -8.73 30.15 7.02
CA THR A 215 -7.79 31.15 6.49
C THR A 215 -6.76 30.59 5.50
N ALA A 216 -6.69 29.27 5.34
CA ALA A 216 -5.63 28.60 4.58
C ALA A 216 -5.98 28.29 3.11
N GLN A 217 -6.86 29.09 2.50
CA GLN A 217 -7.40 28.87 1.15
C GLN A 217 -6.32 28.85 0.05
N GLN A 218 -5.19 29.53 0.28
CA GLN A 218 -4.07 29.63 -0.68
C GLN A 218 -3.05 28.48 -0.56
N ILE A 219 -3.18 27.60 0.43
CA ILE A 219 -2.22 26.51 0.66
C ILE A 219 -2.74 25.25 -0.05
N GLY A 220 -2.04 24.78 -1.09
CA GLY A 220 -2.34 23.49 -1.73
C GLY A 220 -3.78 23.35 -2.26
N GLY A 221 -4.40 24.47 -2.67
CA GLY A 221 -5.80 24.51 -3.10
C GLY A 221 -6.83 24.56 -1.97
N GLY A 222 -6.39 24.85 -0.73
CA GLY A 222 -7.23 24.99 0.44
C GLY A 222 -7.70 23.67 1.03
N CYS A 223 -8.47 23.78 2.12
CA CYS A 223 -9.13 22.64 2.74
C CYS A 223 -10.28 22.12 1.86
N LYS A 224 -10.40 20.81 1.77
CA LYS A 224 -11.41 20.08 0.98
C LYS A 224 -12.29 19.16 1.81
N LEU A 225 -11.79 18.71 2.96
CA LEU A 225 -12.52 17.88 3.93
C LEU A 225 -13.35 18.76 4.87
N THR A 226 -12.82 19.94 5.18
CA THR A 226 -13.54 20.95 5.98
C THR A 226 -14.36 21.83 5.05
N THR A 227 -15.67 21.63 5.04
CA THR A 227 -16.59 22.59 4.40
C THR A 227 -16.65 23.83 5.28
N ALA A 228 -16.29 25.00 4.72
CA ALA A 228 -16.49 26.26 5.42
C ALA A 228 -17.92 26.34 5.97
N PRO A 229 -18.14 26.82 7.21
CA PRO A 229 -19.50 27.11 7.67
C PRO A 229 -20.18 27.99 6.63
N ALA A 230 -21.43 27.68 6.28
CA ALA A 230 -22.22 28.56 5.42
C ALA A 230 -22.10 29.99 5.96
N ALA A 231 -21.60 30.91 5.14
CA ALA A 231 -21.43 32.30 5.54
C ALA A 231 -22.77 32.78 6.10
N ALA A 232 -22.80 33.19 7.38
CA ALA A 232 -23.99 33.76 7.96
C ALA A 232 -24.41 34.94 7.08
N ALA A 233 -25.68 34.94 6.64
CA ALA A 233 -26.23 36.01 5.84
C ALA A 233 -25.91 37.36 6.51
N ALA A 234 -25.32 38.27 5.76
CA ALA A 234 -25.03 39.61 6.24
C ALA A 234 -26.32 40.21 6.84
N PRO A 235 -26.29 40.81 8.04
CA PRO A 235 -27.47 41.42 8.61
C PRO A 235 -27.97 42.47 7.61
N ALA A 236 -29.25 42.35 7.23
CA ALA A 236 -29.91 43.33 6.38
C ALA A 236 -29.82 44.68 7.11
N GLY A 237 -28.94 45.56 6.62
CA GLY A 237 -28.75 46.89 7.17
C GLY A 237 -30.07 47.65 7.13
N GLY A 238 -30.66 47.84 8.30
CA GLY A 238 -31.81 48.73 8.48
C GLY A 238 -31.42 50.14 8.11
N ARG A 239 -32.10 50.70 7.12
CA ARG A 239 -32.12 52.15 6.88
C ARG A 239 -33.12 52.77 7.85
N LEU A 240 -32.64 53.70 8.69
CA LEU A 240 -33.45 54.75 9.30
C LEU A 240 -33.71 55.84 8.26
#